data_AF-A0A2W2GFU6-F1
#
_entry.id   AF-A0A2W2GFU6-F1
#
_cell.length_a   1.000
_cell.length_b   1.000
_cell.length_c   1.000
_cell.angle_alpha   90.00
_cell.angle_beta   90.00
_cell.angle_gamma   90.00
#
_symmetry.space_group_name_H-M   'P 1'
#
loop_
_entity.id
_entity.type
_entity.pdbx_description
1 polymer ?
#
loop_
_entity_poly.entity_id
_entity_poly.type
_entity_poly.pdbx_seq_one_letter_code
_entity_poly.pdbx_strand_id
1 'polypeptide(L)' 'MDARISLLFGPHAEVTTPYHPVTDPLRVPAVELAAMLGITVASLPGRRFRAAVDGEQITAVQS' A
#
# COMPACT_ATOMS: atom_id res chain seq x y z
N MET A 1 -10.27 5.02 2.96
CA MET A 1 -10.44 4.90 1.50
C MET A 1 -9.95 3.55 1.02
N ASP A 2 -10.35 3.12 -0.16
CA ASP A 2 -9.81 1.89 -0.77
C ASP A 2 -8.43 2.15 -1.34
N ALA A 3 -7.52 1.21 -1.11
CA ALA A 3 -6.16 1.21 -1.62
C ALA A 3 -5.85 -0.13 -2.28
N ARG A 4 -4.99 -0.11 -3.30
CA ARG A 4 -4.53 -1.31 -4.00
C ARG A 4 -3.02 -1.29 -4.15
N ILE A 5 -2.40 -2.41 -3.80
CA ILE A 5 -0.98 -2.67 -4.05
C ILE A 5 -0.83 -3.16 -5.48
N SER A 6 -0.17 -2.38 -6.32
CA SER A 6 0.00 -2.71 -7.75
C SER A 6 1.15 -3.68 -7.95
N LEU A 7 2.32 -3.37 -7.40
CA LEU A 7 3.54 -4.15 -7.56
C LEU A 7 4.53 -3.90 -6.42
N LEU A 8 5.57 -4.73 -6.38
CA LEU A 8 6.78 -4.50 -5.60
C LEU A 8 7.89 -3.98 -6.51
N PHE A 9 8.58 -2.94 -6.07
CA PHE A 9 9.73 -2.37 -6.78
C PHE A 9 10.90 -2.22 -5.80
N GLY A 10 11.84 -3.16 -5.86
CA GLY A 10 12.91 -3.27 -4.88
C GLY A 10 12.33 -3.43 -3.46
N PRO A 11 12.71 -2.56 -2.49
CA PRO A 11 12.21 -2.64 -1.11
C PRO A 11 10.83 -1.99 -0.89
N HIS A 12 10.23 -1.40 -1.94
CA HIS A 12 8.98 -0.65 -1.84
C HIS A 12 7.81 -1.38 -2.46
N ALA A 13 6.61 -1.07 -1.97
CA ALA A 13 5.34 -1.38 -2.60
C ALA A 13 4.76 -0.11 -3.23
N GLU A 14 4.24 -0.22 -4.45
CA GLU A 14 3.47 0.84 -5.08
C GLU A 14 1.99 0.70 -4.72
N VAL A 15 1.44 1.73 -4.10
CA VAL A 15 0.06 1.78 -3.64
C VAL A 15 -0.70 2.85 -4.41
N THR A 16 -1.79 2.43 -5.01
CA THR A 16 -2.75 3.33 -5.66
C THR A 16 -3.93 3.60 -4.74
N THR A 17 -4.38 4.84 -4.76
CA THR A 17 -5.55 5.34 -4.04
C THR A 17 -6.33 6.30 -4.96
N PRO A 18 -7.53 6.78 -4.57
CA PRO A 18 -8.21 7.83 -5.33
C PRO A 18 -7.40 9.13 -5.51
N TYR A 19 -6.43 9.40 -4.62
CA TYR A 19 -5.59 10.59 -4.67
C TYR A 19 -4.21 10.34 -5.32
N HIS A 20 -3.78 9.08 -5.37
CA HIS A 20 -2.51 8.64 -5.96
C HIS A 20 -2.79 7.62 -7.07
N PRO A 21 -2.98 8.08 -8.32
CA PRO A 21 -3.35 7.22 -9.44
C PRO A 21 -2.20 6.32 -9.86
N VAL A 22 -2.45 5.37 -10.76
CA VAL A 22 -1.43 4.44 -11.27
C VAL A 22 -0.24 5.14 -11.96
N THR A 23 -0.45 6.37 -12.45
CA THR A 23 0.61 7.18 -13.07
C THR A 23 1.48 7.90 -12.04
N ASP A 24 1.05 7.98 -10.79
CA ASP A 24 1.77 8.60 -9.67
C ASP A 24 1.41 7.90 -8.34
N PRO A 25 1.85 6.63 -8.16
CA PRO A 25 1.50 5.86 -6.98
C PRO A 25 2.34 6.26 -5.77
N LEU A 26 1.80 6.05 -4.56
CA LEU A 26 2.59 6.13 -3.34
C LEU A 26 3.59 4.98 -3.31
N ARG A 27 4.84 5.29 -2.96
CA ARG A 27 5.88 4.28 -2.69
C ARG A 27 6.10 4.19 -1.20
N VAL A 28 5.80 3.02 -0.65
CA VAL A 28 5.90 2.78 0.80
C VAL A 28 6.80 1.58 1.08
N PRO A 29 7.50 1.52 2.22
CA PRO A 29 8.33 0.37 2.57
C PRO A 29 7.49 -0.93 2.61
N ALA A 30 7.85 -1.92 1.80
CA ALA A 30 7.04 -3.14 1.65
C ALA A 30 7.00 -3.96 2.93
N VAL A 31 8.10 -4.00 3.68
CA VAL A 31 8.20 -4.74 4.95
C VAL A 31 7.23 -4.17 5.99
N GLU A 32 7.20 -2.84 6.13
CA GLU A 32 6.31 -2.17 7.07
C GLU A 32 4.85 -2.33 6.68
N LEU A 33 4.53 -2.19 5.39
CA LEU A 33 3.18 -2.40 4.89
C LEU A 33 2.70 -3.85 5.12
N ALA A 34 3.57 -4.84 4.89
CA ALA A 34 3.25 -6.24 5.14
C ALA A 34 2.98 -6.52 6.63
N ALA A 35 3.84 -5.99 7.52
CA ALA A 35 3.67 -6.11 8.96
C ALA A 35 2.37 -5.47 9.44
N MET A 36 2.08 -4.25 8.96
CA MET A 36 0.85 -3.52 9.26
C MET A 36 -0.41 -4.27 8.82
N LEU A 37 -0.32 -4.99 7.70
CA LEU A 37 -1.41 -5.78 7.14
C LEU A 37 -1.45 -7.24 7.63
N GLY A 38 -0.56 -7.63 8.56
CA GLY A 38 -0.50 -8.97 9.14
C GLY A 38 -0.18 -10.08 8.13
N ILE A 39 0.62 -9.80 7.09
CA ILE A 39 0.98 -10.77 6.04
C ILE A 39 2.47 -10.75 5.71
N THR A 40 2.90 -11.62 4.80
CA THR A 40 4.25 -11.62 4.25
C THR A 40 4.37 -10.67 3.05
N VAL A 41 5.56 -10.12 2.81
CA VAL A 41 5.84 -9.24 1.64
C VAL A 41 5.44 -9.91 0.32
N ALA A 42 5.69 -11.21 0.17
CA ALA A 42 5.33 -11.99 -1.03
C ALA A 42 3.81 -12.01 -1.32
N SER A 43 2.98 -11.71 -0.31
CA SER A 43 1.51 -11.70 -0.43
C SER A 43 0.95 -10.29 -0.69
N LEU A 44 1.80 -9.27 -0.86
CA LEU A 44 1.38 -7.89 -1.12
C LEU A 44 0.85 -7.64 -2.55
N PRO A 45 1.50 -8.12 -3.64
CA PRO A 45 1.10 -7.76 -5.00
C PRO A 45 -0.37 -8.04 -5.29
N GLY A 46 -1.07 -7.06 -5.88
CA GLY A 46 -2.47 -7.17 -6.28
C GLY A 46 -3.49 -7.03 -5.14
N ARG A 47 -3.04 -6.97 -3.88
CA ARG A 47 -3.92 -6.95 -2.71
C ARG A 47 -4.63 -5.60 -2.53
N ARG A 48 -5.88 -5.66 -2.08
CA ARG A 48 -6.70 -4.50 -1.73
C ARG A 48 -6.84 -4.40 -0.22
N PHE A 49 -6.90 -3.19 0.30
CA PHE A 49 -7.10 -2.93 1.73
C PHE A 49 -7.73 -1.54 1.92
N ARG A 50 -8.28 -1.29 3.11
CA ARG A 50 -8.69 0.06 3.48
C ARG A 50 -7.53 0.81 4.12
N ALA A 51 -7.36 2.04 3.70
CA ALA A 51 -6.31 2.94 4.16
C ALA A 51 -6.87 4.27 4.68
N ALA A 52 -6.22 4.85 5.68
CA ALA A 52 -6.18 6.29 5.90
C ALA A 52 -4.92 6.84 5.22
N VAL A 53 -5.03 8.02 4.62
CA VAL A 53 -3.90 8.73 4.01
C VAL A 53 -3.80 10.11 4.67
N ASP A 54 -2.61 10.47 5.12
CA ASP A 54 -2.27 11.79 5.64
C ASP A 54 -1.01 12.30 4.91
N GLY A 55 -1.22 13.19 3.92
CA GLY A 55 -0.17 13.56 2.97
C GLY A 55 0.35 12.35 2.19
N GLU A 56 1.65 12.05 2.35
CA GLU A 56 2.29 10.88 1.73
C GLU A 56 2.30 9.63 2.64
N GLN A 57 1.76 9.74 3.86
CA GLN A 57 1.70 8.61 4.78
C GLN A 57 0.43 7.79 4.56
N ILE A 58 0.57 6.47 4.60
CA ILE A 58 -0.55 5.53 4.54
C ILE A 58 -0.61 4.68 5.80
N THR A 59 -1.81 4.49 6.32
CA THR A 59 -2.07 3.58 7.45
C THR A 59 -3.21 2.65 7.09
N ALA A 60 -3.03 1.34 7.27
CA ALA A 60 -4.09 0.37 7.12
C ALA A 60 -5.10 0.56 8.25
N VAL A 61 -6.38 0.72 7.89
CA VAL A 61 -7.46 0.75 8.88
C VAL A 61 -8.07 -0.63 8.92
N GLN A 62 -8.02 -1.26 10.10
CA GLN A 62 -8.80 -2.45 10.38
C GLN A 62 -10.26 -2.03 10.55
N SER A 63 -11.13 -2.65 9.76
CA SER A 63 -12.58 -2.61 9.95
C SER A 63 -12.99 -3.54 11.09
#